data_AF-A0A351Q9H0-F1
#
_entry.id   AF-A0A351Q9H0-F1
#
_cell.length_a   1.000
_cell.length_b   1.000
_cell.length_c   1.000
_cell.angle_alpha   90.00
_cell.angle_beta   90.00
_cell.angle_gamma   90.00
#
_symmetry.space_group_name_H-M   'P 1'
#
loop_
_entity.id
_entity.type
_entity.pdbx_description
1 polymer ?
#
loop_
_entity_poly.entity_id
_entity_poly.type
_entity_poly.pdbx_seq_one_letter_code
_entity_poly.pdbx_strand_id
1 'polypeptide(L)'
;PSGFVSKETAAWLGIPEGAPVSSGGGDNMMSAIGTGAVKSGTLTMSMGTSGTLYGFSDSSVSDPAEGISGFCSSSGGYLPLLCTMNCTVASEEIRTLLNLDVKEFDAEAEKSKPGCEGVFVLPFFNGERTPNLPHGKASITGLTVANCSRPNIARAALESAVYSMRAGLDSFKKHGFKPKELRLTGGGAKSKVWRQIAADIMNLPVKVPVSPEAAAFGAALQALWCLKKLQGNPVSMESLAETHVALDESKTTLPDEKNVQEYSKAFEEYKILVNQLSPLYK
;
A
#
# COMPACT_ATOMS: atom_id res chain seq x y z
N PRO A 1 18.29 21.83 -7.61
CA PRO A 1 18.83 21.72 -6.24
C PRO A 1 18.06 22.65 -5.31
N SER A 2 17.98 22.31 -4.02
CA SER A 2 17.49 23.17 -2.94
C SER A 2 18.62 23.73 -2.07
N GLY A 3 19.87 23.57 -2.51
CA GLY A 3 21.05 24.09 -1.84
C GLY A 3 22.28 23.26 -2.17
N PHE A 4 23.38 23.57 -1.48
CA PHE A 4 24.65 22.85 -1.53
C PHE A 4 25.16 22.65 -0.11
N VAL A 5 25.88 21.56 0.12
CA VAL A 5 26.47 21.24 1.43
C VAL A 5 27.47 22.33 1.82
N SER A 6 27.28 22.94 2.99
CA SER A 6 28.21 23.93 3.54
C SER A 6 29.50 23.26 4.06
N LYS A 7 30.57 24.03 4.23
CA LYS A 7 31.81 23.56 4.84
C LYS A 7 31.61 22.93 6.23
N GLU A 8 30.76 23.53 7.06
CA GLU A 8 30.45 23.04 8.41
C GLU A 8 29.74 21.69 8.35
N THR A 9 28.70 21.57 7.52
CA THR A 9 27.97 20.30 7.32
C THR A 9 28.88 19.23 6.71
N ALA A 10 29.76 19.59 5.78
CA ALA A 10 30.73 18.68 5.19
C ALA A 10 31.68 18.09 6.24
N ALA A 11 32.23 18.93 7.13
CA ALA A 11 33.09 18.49 8.22
C ALA A 11 32.35 17.60 9.22
N TRP A 12 31.07 17.90 9.51
CA TRP A 12 30.26 17.11 10.44
C TRP A 12 29.86 15.73 9.90
N LEU A 13 29.37 15.66 8.66
CA LEU A 13 28.84 14.44 8.06
C LEU A 13 29.89 13.61 7.29
N GLY A 14 31.08 14.15 7.06
CA GLY A 14 32.13 13.48 6.28
C GLY A 14 31.79 13.37 4.79
N ILE A 15 31.01 14.31 4.25
CA ILE A 15 30.63 14.37 2.83
C ILE A 15 31.23 15.62 2.15
N PRO A 16 31.35 15.66 0.81
CA PRO A 16 31.98 16.79 0.12
C PRO A 16 31.26 18.13 0.33
N GLU A 17 32.02 19.18 0.64
CA GLU A 17 31.56 20.56 0.55
C GLU A 17 31.11 20.86 -0.90
N GLY A 18 30.02 21.62 -1.05
CA GLY A 18 29.48 21.95 -2.36
C GLY A 18 28.71 20.82 -3.04
N ALA A 19 28.55 19.64 -2.40
CA ALA A 19 27.67 18.60 -2.94
C ALA A 19 26.23 19.13 -3.06
N PRO A 20 25.54 18.93 -4.19
CA PRO A 20 24.19 19.44 -4.37
C PRO A 20 23.19 18.70 -3.50
N VAL A 21 22.26 19.45 -2.90
CA VAL A 21 21.15 18.90 -2.11
C VAL A 21 19.88 18.96 -2.96
N SER A 22 19.23 17.82 -3.16
CA SER A 22 17.92 17.76 -3.83
C SER A 22 16.81 18.38 -2.96
N SER A 23 15.66 18.65 -3.55
CA SER A 23 14.51 19.21 -2.82
C SER A 23 13.93 18.29 -1.75
N GLY A 24 14.13 16.99 -1.88
CA GLY A 24 13.47 15.99 -1.05
C GLY A 24 11.96 15.93 -1.34
N GLY A 25 11.22 15.37 -0.39
CA GLY A 25 9.77 15.27 -0.38
C GLY A 25 9.27 14.45 0.80
N GLY A 26 7.95 14.32 0.91
CA GLY A 26 7.33 13.43 1.88
C GLY A 26 7.70 11.96 1.63
N ASP A 27 7.58 11.14 2.67
CA ASP A 27 7.91 9.71 2.62
C ASP A 27 7.13 8.94 1.54
N ASN A 28 5.82 9.20 1.38
CA ASN A 28 5.02 8.58 0.32
C ASN A 28 5.45 9.02 -1.08
N MET A 29 5.83 10.29 -1.26
CA MET A 29 6.31 10.80 -2.55
C MET A 29 7.67 10.24 -2.91
N MET A 30 8.57 10.12 -1.92
CA MET A 30 9.85 9.46 -2.11
C MET A 30 9.66 7.97 -2.37
N SER A 31 8.77 7.31 -1.62
CA SER A 31 8.45 5.91 -1.83
C SER A 31 7.85 5.67 -3.22
N ALA A 32 6.99 6.55 -3.73
CA ALA A 32 6.48 6.46 -5.10
C ALA A 32 7.60 6.51 -6.15
N ILE A 33 8.64 7.32 -5.93
CA ILE A 33 9.83 7.30 -6.79
C ILE A 33 10.57 5.97 -6.67
N GLY A 34 10.83 5.50 -5.43
CA GLY A 34 11.58 4.28 -5.18
C GLY A 34 10.88 2.98 -5.61
N THR A 35 9.55 3.00 -5.74
CA THR A 35 8.76 1.89 -6.30
C THR A 35 8.49 2.04 -7.80
N GLY A 36 8.91 3.15 -8.41
CA GLY A 36 8.68 3.46 -9.82
C GLY A 36 7.26 3.90 -10.16
N ALA A 37 6.44 4.24 -9.15
CA ALA A 37 5.13 4.85 -9.32
C ALA A 37 5.23 6.35 -9.66
N VAL A 38 5.97 6.67 -10.72
CA VAL A 38 6.25 8.05 -11.19
C VAL A 38 5.53 8.40 -12.49
N LYS A 39 4.67 7.50 -12.97
CA LYS A 39 3.80 7.67 -14.14
C LYS A 39 2.45 6.98 -13.92
N SER A 40 1.45 7.38 -14.71
CA SER A 40 0.11 6.82 -14.60
C SER A 40 0.09 5.30 -14.82
N GLY A 41 -0.73 4.62 -14.03
CA GLY A 41 -0.96 3.17 -14.11
C GLY A 41 -0.19 2.32 -13.12
N THR A 42 0.83 2.84 -12.45
CA THR A 42 1.49 2.14 -11.34
C THR A 42 0.96 2.68 -10.02
N LEU A 43 0.43 1.80 -9.18
CA LEU A 43 0.07 2.11 -7.80
C LEU A 43 1.09 1.49 -6.85
N THR A 44 1.40 2.18 -5.77
CA THR A 44 2.11 1.59 -4.62
C THR A 44 1.12 1.28 -3.52
N MET A 45 1.18 0.06 -3.01
CA MET A 45 0.50 -0.37 -1.81
C MET A 45 1.55 -0.65 -0.74
N SER A 46 1.61 0.18 0.29
CA SER A 46 2.50 -0.06 1.43
C SER A 46 1.72 -0.75 2.54
N MET A 47 2.12 -1.96 2.89
CA MET A 47 1.54 -2.77 3.96
C MET A 47 2.44 -2.75 5.19
N GLY A 48 2.51 -1.60 5.86
CA GLY A 48 3.13 -1.45 7.17
C GLY A 48 2.10 -1.63 8.30
N THR A 49 2.41 -1.12 9.49
CA THR A 49 1.47 -1.05 10.62
C THR A 49 0.14 -0.45 10.17
N SER A 50 0.22 0.69 9.48
CA SER A 50 -0.83 1.33 8.68
C SER A 50 -0.69 0.96 7.20
N GLY A 51 -1.79 1.06 6.46
CA GLY A 51 -1.82 0.80 5.02
C GLY A 51 -1.89 2.09 4.23
N THR A 52 -1.19 2.18 3.10
CA THR A 52 -1.37 3.28 2.16
C THR A 52 -1.46 2.78 0.72
N LEU A 53 -2.30 3.44 -0.07
CA LEU A 53 -2.44 3.22 -1.50
C LEU A 53 -2.30 4.56 -2.21
N TYR A 54 -1.35 4.67 -3.13
CA TYR A 54 -1.09 5.93 -3.84
C TYR A 54 -0.44 5.67 -5.20
N GLY A 55 -0.50 6.65 -6.09
CA GLY A 55 0.19 6.59 -7.38
C GLY A 55 0.27 7.94 -8.03
N PHE A 56 0.98 8.00 -9.15
CA PHE A 56 1.18 9.23 -9.90
C PHE A 56 -0.04 9.61 -10.74
N SER A 57 -0.42 10.89 -10.70
CA SER A 57 -1.47 11.47 -11.55
C SER A 57 -0.99 12.74 -12.24
N ASP A 58 -1.34 12.90 -13.51
CA ASP A 58 -1.10 14.13 -14.28
C ASP A 58 -2.01 15.29 -13.85
N SER A 59 -3.17 14.96 -13.29
CA SER A 59 -4.15 15.91 -12.75
C SER A 59 -4.28 15.79 -11.24
N SER A 60 -4.65 16.90 -10.59
CA SER A 60 -4.95 16.89 -9.15
C SER A 60 -6.16 16.02 -8.89
N VAL A 61 -6.01 15.07 -7.95
CA VAL A 61 -7.08 14.16 -7.51
C VAL A 61 -7.15 14.24 -5.99
N SER A 62 -8.29 14.67 -5.48
CA SER A 62 -8.61 14.75 -4.06
C SER A 62 -10.08 14.46 -3.88
N ASP A 63 -10.41 13.58 -2.95
CA ASP A 63 -11.78 13.22 -2.62
C ASP A 63 -11.86 12.87 -1.13
N PRO A 64 -11.90 13.87 -0.24
CA PRO A 64 -11.94 13.63 1.20
C PRO A 64 -13.15 12.82 1.67
N ALA A 65 -14.26 12.87 0.91
CA ALA A 65 -15.47 12.10 1.23
C ALA A 65 -15.24 10.59 1.02
N GLU A 66 -14.45 10.22 0.02
CA GLU A 66 -14.01 8.85 -0.26
C GLU A 66 -12.62 8.54 0.34
N GLY A 67 -12.11 9.41 1.23
CA GLY A 67 -10.84 9.22 1.95
C GLY A 67 -9.56 9.40 1.12
N ILE A 68 -9.65 10.08 -0.03
CA ILE A 68 -8.50 10.38 -0.88
C ILE A 68 -7.96 11.77 -0.55
N SER A 69 -6.72 11.80 -0.05
CA SER A 69 -5.95 13.04 0.12
C SER A 69 -5.19 13.37 -1.16
N GLY A 70 -5.35 14.59 -1.68
CA GLY A 70 -4.59 15.07 -2.82
C GLY A 70 -3.28 15.74 -2.42
N PHE A 71 -2.16 15.26 -2.96
CA PHE A 71 -0.84 15.85 -2.77
C PHE A 71 -0.14 16.18 -4.09
N CYS A 72 0.90 16.99 -4.04
CA CYS A 72 1.86 17.11 -5.14
C CYS A 72 2.83 15.91 -5.13
N SER A 73 3.19 15.41 -6.30
CA SER A 73 4.25 14.41 -6.45
C SER A 73 5.63 15.07 -6.40
N SER A 74 6.63 14.33 -5.89
CA SER A 74 8.05 14.70 -5.98
C SER A 74 8.72 14.31 -7.31
N SER A 75 7.97 13.72 -8.25
CA SER A 75 8.40 13.42 -9.63
C SER A 75 7.81 14.37 -10.68
N GLY A 76 7.05 15.39 -10.24
CA GLY A 76 6.38 16.38 -11.10
C GLY A 76 4.99 15.92 -11.52
N GLY A 77 3.94 16.46 -10.89
CA GLY A 77 2.55 16.03 -11.03
C GLY A 77 1.88 15.95 -9.67
N TYR A 78 0.89 15.07 -9.52
CA TYR A 78 0.13 14.87 -8.29
C TYR A 78 0.22 13.43 -7.79
N LEU A 79 -0.09 13.25 -6.51
CA LEU A 79 -0.06 11.97 -5.81
C LEU A 79 -1.32 11.84 -4.93
N PRO A 80 -2.46 11.38 -5.51
CA PRO A 80 -3.59 10.97 -4.69
C PRO A 80 -3.20 9.81 -3.77
N LEU A 81 -3.66 9.88 -2.53
CA LEU A 81 -3.27 8.95 -1.48
C LEU A 81 -4.46 8.58 -0.60
N LEU A 82 -4.66 7.29 -0.41
CA LEU A 82 -5.49 6.71 0.64
C LEU A 82 -4.60 6.22 1.78
N CYS A 83 -5.04 6.45 3.02
CA CYS A 83 -4.36 5.96 4.21
C CYS A 83 -5.35 5.31 5.17
N THR A 84 -5.00 4.10 5.61
CA THR A 84 -5.71 3.33 6.63
C THR A 84 -4.86 3.22 7.88
N MET A 85 -5.48 3.26 9.05
CA MET A 85 -4.82 3.08 10.35
C MET A 85 -4.50 1.60 10.61
N ASN A 86 -5.30 0.69 10.04
CA ASN A 86 -5.22 -0.72 10.35
C ASN A 86 -4.85 -1.55 9.11
N CYS A 87 -3.56 -1.85 8.98
CA CYS A 87 -3.07 -2.84 8.02
C CYS A 87 -2.44 -4.02 8.76
N THR A 88 -1.11 -4.10 8.89
CA THR A 88 -0.51 -5.25 9.58
C THR A 88 -0.88 -5.28 11.05
N VAL A 89 -1.11 -4.13 11.71
CA VAL A 89 -1.52 -4.12 13.13
C VAL A 89 -2.75 -4.98 13.41
N ALA A 90 -3.77 -4.92 12.54
CA ALA A 90 -5.00 -5.72 12.74
C ALA A 90 -4.74 -7.22 12.58
N SER A 91 -3.96 -7.60 11.57
CA SER A 91 -3.59 -9.00 11.35
C SER A 91 -2.67 -9.53 12.45
N GLU A 92 -1.78 -8.69 13.00
CA GLU A 92 -0.89 -9.04 14.13
C GLU A 92 -1.67 -9.27 15.43
N GLU A 93 -2.71 -8.48 15.71
CA GLU A 93 -3.59 -8.71 16.87
C GLU A 93 -4.31 -10.06 16.75
N ILE A 94 -4.90 -10.36 15.59
CA ILE A 94 -5.55 -11.66 15.35
C ILE A 94 -4.54 -12.81 15.41
N ARG A 95 -3.35 -12.65 14.82
CA ARG A 95 -2.28 -13.65 14.89
C ARG A 95 -1.89 -13.95 16.34
N THR A 96 -1.75 -12.91 17.17
CA THR A 96 -1.43 -13.03 18.59
C THR A 96 -2.54 -13.75 19.35
N LEU A 97 -3.81 -13.42 19.09
CA LEU A 97 -4.96 -14.11 19.68
C LEU A 97 -5.02 -15.61 19.32
N LEU A 98 -4.60 -15.97 18.10
CA LEU A 98 -4.52 -17.36 17.65
C LEU A 98 -3.25 -18.09 18.14
N ASN A 99 -2.35 -17.39 18.84
CA ASN A 99 -1.07 -17.88 19.31
C ASN A 99 -0.24 -18.57 18.21
N LEU A 100 -0.08 -17.87 17.09
CA LEU A 100 0.68 -18.32 15.93
C LEU A 100 1.87 -17.40 15.66
N ASP A 101 2.97 -17.94 15.17
CA ASP A 101 4.01 -17.11 14.53
C ASP A 101 3.59 -16.64 13.13
N VAL A 102 4.41 -15.81 12.48
CA VAL A 102 4.10 -15.25 11.15
C VAL A 102 3.95 -16.34 10.08
N LYS A 103 4.81 -17.36 10.08
CA LYS A 103 4.77 -18.44 9.08
C LYS A 103 3.59 -19.36 9.31
N GLU A 104 3.29 -19.66 10.57
CA GLU A 104 2.13 -20.46 10.94
C GLU A 104 0.83 -19.74 10.60
N PHE A 105 0.77 -18.41 10.78
CA PHE A 105 -0.39 -17.60 10.39
C PHE A 105 -0.63 -17.60 8.88
N ASP A 106 0.43 -17.41 8.09
CA ASP A 106 0.36 -17.54 6.63
C ASP A 106 -0.11 -18.94 6.23
N ALA A 107 0.47 -19.99 6.80
CA ALA A 107 0.10 -21.37 6.50
C ALA A 107 -1.33 -21.72 6.93
N GLU A 108 -1.84 -21.11 8.00
CA GLU A 108 -3.22 -21.30 8.44
C GLU A 108 -4.20 -20.58 7.53
N ALA A 109 -3.87 -19.35 7.10
CA ALA A 109 -4.67 -18.61 6.13
C ALA A 109 -4.73 -19.33 4.76
N GLU A 110 -3.67 -20.00 4.33
CA GLU A 110 -3.65 -20.78 3.07
C GLU A 110 -4.64 -21.95 3.05
N LYS A 111 -5.08 -22.45 4.22
CA LYS A 111 -6.05 -23.55 4.32
C LYS A 111 -7.49 -23.10 4.06
N SER A 112 -7.76 -21.80 4.10
CA SER A 112 -9.07 -21.23 3.80
C SER A 112 -9.16 -20.71 2.36
N LYS A 113 -10.38 -20.54 1.86
CA LYS A 113 -10.71 -20.12 0.49
C LYS A 113 -11.08 -18.63 0.43
N PRO A 114 -11.04 -17.99 -0.76
CA PRO A 114 -11.56 -16.63 -0.98
C PRO A 114 -12.91 -16.39 -0.31
N GLY A 115 -13.00 -15.30 0.46
CA GLY A 115 -14.21 -14.91 1.19
C GLY A 115 -14.47 -15.71 2.47
N CYS A 116 -13.55 -16.60 2.88
CA CYS A 116 -13.52 -17.24 4.19
C CYS A 116 -14.84 -17.89 4.63
N GLU A 117 -15.60 -18.43 3.66
CA GLU A 117 -16.92 -19.03 3.90
C GLU A 117 -17.90 -18.06 4.60
N GLY A 118 -17.80 -16.76 4.30
CA GLY A 118 -18.64 -15.69 4.85
C GLY A 118 -18.14 -15.12 6.18
N VAL A 119 -16.95 -15.50 6.65
CA VAL A 119 -16.33 -14.90 7.83
C VAL A 119 -15.61 -13.61 7.44
N PHE A 120 -15.91 -12.52 8.14
CA PHE A 120 -15.23 -11.24 7.94
C PHE A 120 -14.55 -10.76 9.22
N VAL A 121 -13.40 -10.12 9.05
CA VAL A 121 -12.78 -9.28 10.07
C VAL A 121 -12.95 -7.83 9.65
N LEU A 122 -13.53 -7.00 10.51
CA LEU A 122 -13.42 -5.54 10.37
C LEU A 122 -12.20 -5.08 11.17
N PRO A 123 -11.22 -4.38 10.55
CA PRO A 123 -9.89 -4.26 11.13
C PRO A 123 -9.74 -3.08 12.10
N PHE A 124 -10.82 -2.42 12.54
CA PHE A 124 -10.79 -1.11 13.21
C PHE A 124 -10.33 -1.17 14.69
N PHE A 125 -9.17 -1.77 14.98
CA PHE A 125 -8.60 -1.88 16.32
C PHE A 125 -8.23 -0.51 16.90
N ASN A 126 -7.78 0.42 16.06
CA ASN A 126 -7.35 1.77 16.46
C ASN A 126 -8.34 2.88 16.02
N GLY A 127 -9.62 2.54 15.83
CA GLY A 127 -10.50 3.35 14.97
C GLY A 127 -9.99 3.33 13.53
N GLU A 128 -10.49 4.20 12.66
CA GLU A 128 -10.06 4.25 11.26
C GLU A 128 -10.14 5.66 10.68
N ARG A 129 -9.22 5.97 9.75
CA ARG A 129 -9.17 7.21 8.99
C ARG A 129 -9.94 7.11 7.68
N THR A 130 -9.82 5.97 6.99
CA THR A 130 -10.53 5.72 5.74
C THR A 130 -11.13 4.31 5.74
N PRO A 131 -12.47 4.19 5.84
CA PRO A 131 -13.46 5.26 6.01
C PRO A 131 -13.30 6.01 7.34
N ASN A 132 -13.85 7.24 7.42
CA ASN A 132 -13.71 8.10 8.62
C ASN A 132 -14.53 7.54 9.79
N LEU A 133 -13.93 6.63 10.56
CA LEU A 133 -14.52 5.94 11.71
C LEU A 133 -13.58 6.06 12.92
N PRO A 134 -13.39 7.26 13.49
CA PRO A 134 -12.41 7.48 14.57
C PRO A 134 -12.69 6.65 15.83
N HIS A 135 -13.94 6.23 16.03
CA HIS A 135 -14.38 5.36 17.13
C HIS A 135 -14.65 3.91 16.68
N GLY A 136 -14.19 3.55 15.47
CA GLY A 136 -14.30 2.20 14.92
C GLY A 136 -13.78 1.15 15.89
N LYS A 137 -14.43 -0.01 15.90
CA LYS A 137 -14.03 -1.15 16.73
C LYS A 137 -13.87 -2.39 15.86
N ALA A 138 -12.81 -3.15 16.10
CA ALA A 138 -12.61 -4.41 15.42
C ALA A 138 -13.74 -5.40 15.74
N SER A 139 -14.11 -6.22 14.76
CA SER A 139 -15.12 -7.27 14.93
C SER A 139 -14.83 -8.46 14.03
N ILE A 140 -15.26 -9.64 14.47
CA ILE A 140 -15.33 -10.84 13.65
C ILE A 140 -16.82 -11.15 13.45
N THR A 141 -17.27 -11.23 12.20
CA THR A 141 -18.68 -11.43 11.85
C THR A 141 -18.86 -12.63 10.93
N GLY A 142 -20.10 -13.11 10.79
CA GLY A 142 -20.43 -14.22 9.88
C GLY A 142 -20.08 -15.63 10.41
N LEU A 143 -19.67 -15.74 11.67
CA LEU A 143 -19.37 -17.03 12.30
C LEU A 143 -20.64 -17.87 12.50
N THR A 144 -20.54 -19.14 12.12
CA THR A 144 -21.50 -20.22 12.31
C THR A 144 -20.75 -21.45 12.84
N VAL A 145 -21.47 -22.47 13.30
CA VAL A 145 -20.84 -23.73 13.71
C VAL A 145 -20.04 -24.38 12.57
N ALA A 146 -20.43 -24.15 11.31
CA ALA A 146 -19.79 -24.77 10.16
C ALA A 146 -18.49 -24.08 9.71
N ASN A 147 -18.39 -22.75 9.84
CA ASN A 147 -17.27 -21.96 9.31
C ASN A 147 -16.39 -21.33 10.42
N CYS A 148 -16.72 -21.51 11.70
CA CYS A 148 -15.91 -21.03 12.81
C CYS A 148 -14.63 -21.85 12.93
N SER A 149 -13.59 -21.42 12.22
CA SER A 149 -12.32 -22.13 12.11
C SER A 149 -11.13 -21.18 12.16
N ARG A 150 -9.99 -21.66 12.65
CA ARG A 150 -8.73 -20.90 12.65
C ARG A 150 -8.31 -20.46 11.23
N PRO A 151 -8.39 -21.32 10.19
CA PRO A 151 -8.12 -20.90 8.82
C PRO A 151 -8.96 -19.73 8.33
N ASN A 152 -10.29 -19.76 8.55
CA ASN A 152 -11.18 -18.71 8.08
C ASN A 152 -10.90 -17.38 8.78
N ILE A 153 -10.66 -17.40 10.10
CA ILE A 153 -10.34 -16.19 10.87
C ILE A 153 -8.97 -15.62 10.47
N ALA A 154 -7.95 -16.47 10.31
CA ALA A 154 -6.61 -16.04 9.90
C ALA A 154 -6.64 -15.39 8.51
N ARG A 155 -7.31 -16.02 7.54
CA ARG A 155 -7.43 -15.49 6.19
C ARG A 155 -8.27 -14.22 6.14
N ALA A 156 -9.39 -14.16 6.85
CA ALA A 156 -10.25 -12.97 6.92
C ALA A 156 -9.49 -11.75 7.48
N ALA A 157 -8.58 -11.97 8.44
CA ALA A 157 -7.72 -10.91 8.95
C ALA A 157 -6.75 -10.36 7.89
N LEU A 158 -6.19 -11.20 7.00
CA LEU A 158 -5.38 -10.74 5.88
C LEU A 158 -6.21 -10.03 4.80
N GLU A 159 -7.38 -10.57 4.47
CA GLU A 159 -8.31 -10.00 3.48
C GLU A 159 -8.79 -8.60 3.89
N SER A 160 -9.10 -8.42 5.19
CA SER A 160 -9.61 -7.15 5.75
C SER A 160 -8.72 -5.94 5.47
N ALA A 161 -7.39 -6.10 5.60
CA ALA A 161 -6.44 -5.03 5.34
C ALA A 161 -6.46 -4.59 3.87
N VAL A 162 -6.64 -5.54 2.96
CA VAL A 162 -6.70 -5.26 1.51
C VAL A 162 -8.06 -4.68 1.13
N TYR A 163 -9.17 -5.16 1.71
CA TYR A 163 -10.49 -4.58 1.47
C TYR A 163 -10.54 -3.09 1.83
N SER A 164 -9.95 -2.68 2.96
CA SER A 164 -9.90 -1.26 3.33
C SER A 164 -9.17 -0.40 2.29
N MET A 165 -8.14 -0.94 1.63
CA MET A 165 -7.44 -0.23 0.55
C MET A 165 -8.14 -0.37 -0.81
N ARG A 166 -8.95 -1.41 -1.03
CA ARG A 166 -9.72 -1.61 -2.28
C ARG A 166 -10.70 -0.47 -2.53
N ALA A 167 -11.29 0.09 -1.49
CA ALA A 167 -12.13 1.29 -1.59
C ALA A 167 -11.39 2.46 -2.27
N GLY A 168 -10.09 2.64 -1.95
CA GLY A 168 -9.25 3.64 -2.59
C GLY A 168 -8.99 3.39 -4.06
N LEU A 169 -8.80 2.13 -4.45
CA LEU A 169 -8.66 1.76 -5.86
C LEU A 169 -9.91 2.11 -6.66
N ASP A 170 -11.09 1.81 -6.12
CA ASP A 170 -12.34 2.12 -6.80
C ASP A 170 -12.55 3.64 -6.89
N SER A 171 -12.20 4.40 -5.84
CA SER A 171 -12.20 5.87 -5.88
C SER A 171 -11.21 6.42 -6.92
N PHE A 172 -9.98 5.93 -6.97
CA PHE A 172 -9.00 6.31 -7.98
C PHE A 172 -9.51 6.06 -9.41
N LYS A 173 -10.16 4.91 -9.64
CA LYS A 173 -10.78 4.58 -10.94
C LYS A 173 -11.91 5.56 -11.30
N LYS A 174 -12.77 5.93 -10.34
CA LYS A 174 -13.84 6.95 -10.55
C LYS A 174 -13.25 8.29 -11.00
N HIS A 175 -12.08 8.66 -10.47
CA HIS A 175 -11.35 9.88 -10.83
C HIS A 175 -10.44 9.74 -12.06
N GLY A 176 -10.64 8.70 -12.88
CA GLY A 176 -9.97 8.53 -14.16
C GLY A 176 -8.59 7.86 -14.11
N PHE A 177 -8.12 7.45 -12.94
CA PHE A 177 -6.89 6.66 -12.83
C PHE A 177 -7.08 5.29 -13.50
N LYS A 178 -6.13 4.88 -14.35
CA LYS A 178 -6.17 3.60 -15.08
C LYS A 178 -5.09 2.67 -14.54
N PRO A 179 -5.32 1.98 -13.42
CA PRO A 179 -4.31 1.16 -12.78
C PRO A 179 -3.99 -0.06 -13.65
N LYS A 180 -2.71 -0.36 -13.79
CA LYS A 180 -2.18 -1.49 -14.57
C LYS A 180 -1.47 -2.51 -13.69
N GLU A 181 -0.87 -2.07 -12.59
CA GLU A 181 -0.15 -2.93 -11.66
C GLU A 181 -0.01 -2.29 -10.27
N LEU A 182 0.26 -3.14 -9.28
CA LEU A 182 0.56 -2.78 -7.90
C LEU A 182 2.03 -3.07 -7.58
N ARG A 183 2.68 -2.11 -6.93
CA ARG A 183 3.97 -2.24 -6.27
C ARG A 183 3.73 -2.44 -4.79
N LEU A 184 3.98 -3.65 -4.31
CA LEU A 184 3.72 -3.99 -2.92
C LEU A 184 4.99 -3.86 -2.08
N THR A 185 4.90 -3.12 -0.98
CA THR A 185 5.99 -2.94 0.00
C THR A 185 5.49 -3.22 1.42
N GLY A 186 6.41 -3.24 2.40
CA GLY A 186 6.09 -3.50 3.80
C GLY A 186 6.04 -4.99 4.17
N GLY A 187 5.50 -5.30 5.35
CA GLY A 187 5.45 -6.66 5.90
C GLY A 187 4.63 -7.61 5.03
N GLY A 188 3.49 -7.14 4.51
CA GLY A 188 2.61 -7.92 3.63
C GLY A 188 3.29 -8.37 2.33
N ALA A 189 4.28 -7.61 1.83
CA ALA A 189 5.03 -8.00 0.63
C ALA A 189 5.89 -9.27 0.82
N LYS A 190 6.19 -9.66 2.06
CA LYS A 190 6.96 -10.88 2.37
C LYS A 190 6.08 -12.14 2.33
N SER A 191 4.80 -12.02 2.70
CA SER A 191 3.83 -13.13 2.73
C SER A 191 3.38 -13.50 1.32
N LYS A 192 3.52 -14.77 0.93
CA LYS A 192 3.08 -15.26 -0.40
C LYS A 192 1.56 -15.23 -0.51
N VAL A 193 0.86 -15.73 0.51
CA VAL A 193 -0.60 -15.73 0.54
C VAL A 193 -1.16 -14.31 0.52
N TRP A 194 -0.53 -13.36 1.23
CA TRP A 194 -1.02 -11.98 1.23
C TRP A 194 -0.79 -11.26 -0.10
N ARG A 195 0.32 -11.56 -0.80
CA ARG A 195 0.51 -11.09 -2.18
C ARG A 195 -0.59 -11.59 -3.12
N GLN A 196 -0.99 -12.85 -3.00
CA GLN A 196 -2.08 -13.40 -3.82
C GLN A 196 -3.42 -12.76 -3.46
N ILE A 197 -3.73 -12.62 -2.17
CA ILE A 197 -4.94 -11.91 -1.70
C ILE A 197 -4.98 -10.47 -2.26
N ALA A 198 -3.86 -9.75 -2.22
CA ALA A 198 -3.76 -8.41 -2.78
C ALA A 198 -3.99 -8.38 -4.30
N ALA A 199 -3.39 -9.30 -5.05
CA ALA A 199 -3.57 -9.40 -6.49
C ALA A 199 -5.04 -9.68 -6.85
N ASP A 200 -5.66 -10.63 -6.16
CA ASP A 200 -7.04 -11.07 -6.45
C ASP A 200 -8.07 -10.02 -6.04
N ILE A 201 -7.98 -9.44 -4.84
CA ILE A 201 -8.92 -8.40 -4.38
C ILE A 201 -8.79 -7.14 -5.23
N MET A 202 -7.57 -6.74 -5.59
CA MET A 202 -7.35 -5.52 -6.37
C MET A 202 -7.55 -5.74 -7.87
N ASN A 203 -7.61 -7.00 -8.31
CA ASN A 203 -7.63 -7.41 -9.71
C ASN A 203 -6.52 -6.71 -10.52
N LEU A 204 -5.30 -6.78 -10.01
CA LEU A 204 -4.11 -6.17 -10.58
C LEU A 204 -2.90 -7.08 -10.37
N PRO A 205 -1.99 -7.20 -11.35
CA PRO A 205 -0.68 -7.80 -11.11
C PRO A 205 0.04 -7.12 -9.95
N VAL A 206 0.53 -7.91 -9.00
CA VAL A 206 1.37 -7.46 -7.89
C VAL A 206 2.82 -7.74 -8.22
N LYS A 207 3.68 -6.73 -8.11
CA LYS A 207 5.14 -6.85 -8.19
C LYS A 207 5.78 -6.28 -6.93
N VAL A 208 6.91 -6.86 -6.53
CA VAL A 208 7.61 -6.46 -5.31
C VAL A 208 8.97 -5.84 -5.70
N PRO A 209 9.25 -4.58 -5.33
CA PRO A 209 10.58 -4.00 -5.51
C PRO A 209 11.65 -4.78 -4.75
N VAL A 210 12.85 -4.91 -5.32
CA VAL A 210 14.00 -5.57 -4.66
C VAL A 210 14.45 -4.77 -3.43
N SER A 211 14.45 -3.43 -3.53
CA SER A 211 14.81 -2.56 -2.42
C SER A 211 13.64 -2.44 -1.42
N PRO A 212 13.79 -2.85 -0.16
CA PRO A 212 12.74 -2.70 0.84
C PRO A 212 12.56 -1.25 1.30
N GLU A 213 13.63 -0.45 1.23
CA GLU A 213 13.66 0.95 1.70
C GLU A 213 13.27 1.91 0.58
N ALA A 214 12.02 1.83 0.12
CA ALA A 214 11.55 2.56 -1.06
C ALA A 214 11.70 4.09 -0.93
N ALA A 215 11.39 4.67 0.23
CA ALA A 215 11.53 6.12 0.42
C ALA A 215 13.00 6.59 0.35
N ALA A 216 13.91 5.90 1.05
CA ALA A 216 15.33 6.22 1.00
C ALA A 216 15.88 6.05 -0.43
N PHE A 217 15.48 4.98 -1.12
CA PHE A 217 15.89 4.74 -2.49
C PHE A 217 15.36 5.80 -3.46
N GLY A 218 14.10 6.21 -3.33
CA GLY A 218 13.53 7.30 -4.12
C GLY A 218 14.20 8.64 -3.86
N ALA A 219 14.60 8.93 -2.62
CA ALA A 219 15.41 10.12 -2.30
C ALA A 219 16.78 10.08 -3.00
N ALA A 220 17.43 8.92 -3.07
CA ALA A 220 18.66 8.74 -3.82
C ALA A 220 18.47 8.95 -5.33
N LEU A 221 17.38 8.44 -5.91
CA LEU A 221 17.03 8.69 -7.32
C LEU A 221 16.74 10.18 -7.59
N GLN A 222 16.08 10.87 -6.66
CA GLN A 222 15.86 12.32 -6.78
C GLN A 222 17.16 13.12 -6.67
N ALA A 223 18.09 12.72 -5.80
CA ALA A 223 19.43 13.29 -5.73
C ALA A 223 20.20 13.08 -7.04
N LEU A 224 20.15 11.88 -7.62
CA LEU A 224 20.75 11.59 -8.92
C LEU A 224 20.14 12.44 -10.04
N TRP A 225 18.81 12.57 -10.07
CA TRP A 225 18.11 13.46 -11.01
C TRP A 225 18.60 14.90 -10.90
N CYS A 226 18.73 15.41 -9.67
CA CYS A 226 19.21 16.76 -9.41
C CYS A 226 20.66 16.96 -9.90
N LEU A 227 21.54 15.99 -9.62
CA LEU A 227 22.94 16.02 -10.04
C LEU A 227 23.07 16.01 -11.57
N LYS A 228 22.35 15.11 -12.25
CA LYS A 228 22.30 15.01 -13.72
C LYS A 228 21.87 16.32 -14.37
N LYS A 229 20.83 16.96 -13.81
CA LYS A 229 20.36 18.28 -14.26
C LYS A 229 21.45 19.36 -14.12
N LEU A 230 22.19 19.38 -13.00
CA LEU A 230 23.28 20.34 -12.78
C LEU A 230 24.48 20.13 -13.69
N GLN A 231 24.76 18.88 -14.07
CA GLN A 231 25.82 18.51 -15.00
C GLN A 231 25.47 18.80 -16.48
N GLY A 232 24.33 19.43 -16.76
CA GLY A 232 23.88 19.70 -18.13
C GLY A 232 23.38 18.46 -18.88
N ASN A 233 23.10 17.36 -18.18
CA ASN A 233 22.57 16.12 -18.74
C ASN A 233 21.21 15.76 -18.11
N PRO A 234 20.15 16.56 -18.33
CA PRO A 234 18.86 16.34 -17.70
C PRO A 234 18.23 15.03 -18.18
N VAL A 235 17.71 14.24 -17.22
CA VAL A 235 16.98 12.99 -17.46
C VAL A 235 15.61 13.08 -16.78
N SER A 236 14.61 12.37 -17.30
CA SER A 236 13.30 12.30 -16.64
C SER A 236 13.36 11.40 -15.40
N MET A 237 12.47 11.65 -14.43
CA MET A 237 12.33 10.75 -13.28
C MET A 237 11.87 9.35 -13.70
N GLU A 238 11.02 9.27 -14.73
CA GLU A 238 10.58 8.01 -15.34
C GLU A 238 11.76 7.17 -15.84
N SER A 239 12.67 7.77 -16.61
CA SER A 239 13.85 7.05 -17.14
C SER A 239 14.78 6.55 -16.03
N LEU A 240 14.96 7.34 -14.98
CA LEU A 240 15.73 6.91 -13.80
C LEU A 240 15.04 5.75 -13.06
N ALA A 241 13.72 5.84 -12.86
CA ALA A 241 12.97 4.78 -12.22
C ALA A 241 13.03 3.47 -13.04
N GLU A 242 12.84 3.53 -14.35
CA GLU A 242 12.94 2.36 -15.24
C GLU A 242 14.33 1.72 -15.23
N THR A 243 15.38 2.54 -15.11
CA THR A 243 16.77 2.04 -15.09
C THR A 243 17.14 1.41 -13.74
N HIS A 244 16.64 1.95 -12.64
CA HIS A 244 17.17 1.65 -11.30
C HIS A 244 16.19 0.90 -10.38
N VAL A 245 14.88 1.00 -10.59
CA VAL A 245 13.89 0.27 -9.77
C VAL A 245 13.81 -1.18 -10.25
N ALA A 246 14.58 -2.04 -9.60
CA ALA A 246 14.53 -3.48 -9.84
C ALA A 246 13.33 -4.12 -9.13
N LEU A 247 12.70 -5.08 -9.80
CA LEU A 247 11.59 -5.88 -9.29
C LEU A 247 12.04 -7.33 -9.05
N ASP A 248 11.56 -7.91 -7.97
CA ASP A 248 11.77 -9.32 -7.64
C ASP A 248 10.73 -10.17 -8.37
N GLU A 249 11.10 -10.65 -9.56
CA GLU A 249 10.21 -11.46 -10.40
C GLU A 249 9.76 -12.76 -9.74
N SER A 250 10.52 -13.28 -8.76
CA SER A 250 10.13 -14.49 -8.00
C SER A 250 8.93 -14.23 -7.07
N LYS A 251 8.64 -12.97 -6.77
CA LYS A 251 7.51 -12.52 -5.95
C LYS A 251 6.36 -11.93 -6.75
N THR A 252 6.50 -11.82 -8.07
CA THR A 252 5.42 -11.37 -8.96
C THR A 252 4.22 -12.31 -8.82
N THR A 253 3.03 -11.74 -8.65
CA THR A 253 1.79 -12.47 -8.41
C THR A 253 0.70 -11.93 -9.33
N LEU A 254 0.05 -12.82 -10.09
CA LEU A 254 -1.02 -12.47 -11.00
C LEU A 254 -2.38 -12.76 -10.35
N PRO A 255 -3.42 -11.94 -10.63
CA PRO A 255 -4.76 -12.23 -10.16
C PRO A 255 -5.28 -13.53 -10.75
N ASP A 256 -5.92 -14.35 -9.93
CA ASP A 256 -6.71 -15.50 -10.38
C ASP A 256 -8.15 -15.05 -10.67
N GLU A 257 -8.64 -15.27 -11.89
CA GLU A 257 -9.95 -14.79 -12.33
C GLU A 257 -11.12 -15.32 -11.48
N LYS A 258 -11.04 -16.56 -10.97
CA LYS A 258 -12.08 -17.13 -10.13
C LYS A 258 -12.07 -16.47 -8.76
N ASN A 259 -10.88 -16.28 -8.18
CA ASN A 259 -10.76 -15.59 -6.90
C ASN A 259 -11.21 -14.14 -7.00
N VAL A 260 -10.87 -13.43 -8.09
CA VAL A 260 -11.34 -12.05 -8.35
C VAL A 260 -12.87 -11.95 -8.31
N GLN A 261 -13.58 -12.92 -8.92
CA GLN A 261 -15.05 -12.94 -8.90
C GLN A 261 -15.60 -13.16 -7.49
N GLU A 262 -15.02 -14.09 -6.73
CA GLU A 262 -15.43 -14.34 -5.34
C GLU A 262 -15.13 -13.14 -4.44
N TYR A 263 -13.96 -12.54 -4.58
CA TYR A 263 -13.58 -11.34 -3.82
C TYR A 263 -14.42 -10.12 -4.15
N SER A 264 -14.87 -9.99 -5.40
CA SER A 264 -15.78 -8.91 -5.78
C SER A 264 -17.11 -9.01 -5.02
N LYS A 265 -17.66 -10.22 -4.87
CA LYS A 265 -18.88 -10.46 -4.07
C LYS A 265 -18.63 -10.19 -2.59
N ALA A 266 -17.56 -10.76 -2.04
CA ALA A 266 -17.20 -10.60 -0.63
C ALA A 266 -16.89 -9.13 -0.27
N PHE A 267 -16.32 -8.35 -1.19
CA PHE A 267 -16.09 -6.93 -0.96
C PHE A 267 -17.38 -6.11 -0.86
N GLU A 268 -18.42 -6.46 -1.63
CA GLU A 268 -19.75 -5.83 -1.46
C GLU A 268 -20.34 -6.13 -0.08
N GLU A 269 -20.24 -7.38 0.39
CA GLU A 269 -20.65 -7.78 1.74
C GLU A 269 -19.84 -7.05 2.82
N TYR A 270 -18.53 -6.94 2.65
CA TYR A 270 -17.66 -6.16 3.55
C TYR A 270 -18.14 -4.72 3.69
N LYS A 271 -18.47 -4.05 2.58
CA LYS A 271 -19.02 -2.68 2.61
C LYS A 271 -20.35 -2.59 3.35
N ILE A 272 -21.25 -3.57 3.16
CA ILE A 272 -22.52 -3.64 3.89
C ILE A 272 -22.26 -3.74 5.39
N LEU A 273 -21.36 -4.63 5.81
CA LEU A 273 -21.00 -4.83 7.21
C LEU A 273 -20.41 -3.56 7.85
N VAL A 274 -19.47 -2.89 7.18
CA VAL A 274 -18.92 -1.62 7.63
C VAL A 274 -20.04 -0.60 7.84
N ASN A 275 -20.95 -0.45 6.88
CA ASN A 275 -22.06 0.51 6.97
C ASN A 275 -23.05 0.16 8.10
N GLN A 276 -23.36 -1.12 8.30
CA GLN A 276 -24.30 -1.56 9.34
C GLN A 276 -23.74 -1.43 10.75
N LEU A 277 -22.42 -1.62 10.93
CA LEU A 277 -21.78 -1.54 12.24
C LEU A 277 -21.33 -0.12 12.59
N SER A 278 -21.12 0.75 11.60
CA SER A 278 -20.68 2.14 11.81
C SER A 278 -21.54 2.94 12.82
N PRO A 279 -22.88 2.85 12.83
CA PRO A 279 -23.73 3.54 13.82
C PRO A 279 -23.51 3.10 15.28
N LEU A 280 -22.85 1.96 15.51
CA LEU A 280 -22.53 1.44 16.85
C LEU A 280 -21.23 2.03 17.42
N TYR A 281 -20.41 2.67 16.59
CA TYR A 281 -19.16 3.31 16.97
C TYR A 281 -19.44 4.73 17.51
N LYS A 282 -19.92 4.79 18.75
CA LYS A 282 -20.11 6.03 19.52
C LYS A 282 -18.86 6.39 20.30
#